data_AF-A0A933W176-F1
#
_entry.id   AF-A0A933W176-F1
#
_cell.length_a   1.000
_cell.length_b   1.000
_cell.length_c   1.000
_cell.angle_alpha   90.00
_cell.angle_beta   90.00
_cell.angle_gamma   90.00
#
_symmetry.space_group_name_H-M   'P 1'
#
loop_
_entity.id
_entity.type
_entity.pdbx_description
1 polymer ?
#
loop_
_entity_poly.entity_id
_entity_poly.type
_entity_poly.pdbx_seq_one_letter_code
_entity_poly.pdbx_strand_id
1 'polypeptide(L)' 'MKKNANFTKILNKSHENKWVALSPDRYKVLGSSDNLVELKDKVNNRDAVYMKVQPSDISFAF' A
#
# COMPACT_ATOMS: atom_id res chain seq x y z
N MET A 1 13.68 -12.73 -12.72
CA MET A 1 13.17 -13.09 -11.38
C MET A 1 12.27 -11.97 -10.88
N LYS A 2 10.98 -12.22 -10.63
CA LYS A 2 10.14 -11.26 -9.88
C LYS A 2 10.62 -11.28 -8.44
N LYS A 3 11.37 -10.24 -8.03
CA LYS A 3 11.77 -10.04 -6.63
C LYS A 3 10.48 -9.72 -5.88
N ASN A 4 10.06 -10.57 -4.95
CA ASN A 4 8.94 -10.25 -4.07
C ASN A 4 9.31 -8.97 -3.31
N ALA A 5 8.57 -7.89 -3.56
CA ALA A 5 8.85 -6.61 -2.94
C ALA A 5 8.56 -6.72 -1.45
N ASN A 6 9.61 -6.63 -0.63
CA ASN A 6 9.45 -6.69 0.82
C ASN A 6 9.06 -5.30 1.35
N PHE A 7 7.78 -5.13 1.67
CA PHE A 7 7.23 -3.86 2.14
C PHE A 7 7.27 -3.69 3.67
N THR A 8 7.82 -4.63 4.43
CA THR A 8 7.84 -4.55 5.91
C THR A 8 8.63 -3.36 6.45
N LYS A 9 9.49 -2.75 5.62
CA LYS A 9 10.24 -1.54 5.98
C LYS A 9 9.45 -0.24 5.83
N ILE A 10 8.36 -0.25 5.08
CA ILE A 10 7.61 0.97 4.71
C ILE A 10 6.14 0.89 5.14
N LEU A 11 5.59 -0.31 5.29
CA LEU A 11 4.25 -0.56 5.82
C LEU A 11 4.36 -1.00 7.27
N ASN A 12 3.40 -0.56 8.07
CA ASN A 12 3.28 -0.90 9.49
C ASN A 12 1.80 -1.11 9.84
N LYS A 13 1.49 -1.44 11.10
CA LYS A 13 0.14 -1.71 11.57
C LYS A 13 -0.89 -0.60 11.27
N SER A 14 -0.49 0.67 11.22
CA SER A 14 -1.45 1.77 10.94
C SER A 14 -1.96 1.78 9.50
N HIS A 15 -1.29 1.04 8.61
CA HIS A 15 -1.65 0.89 7.21
C HIS A 15 -2.51 -0.34 6.93
N GLU A 16 -2.63 -1.28 7.88
CA GLU A 16 -3.45 -2.48 7.71
C GLU A 16 -4.91 -2.14 7.43
N ASN A 17 -5.56 -2.94 6.57
CA ASN A 17 -6.92 -2.73 6.08
C ASN A 17 -7.15 -1.46 5.24
N LYS A 18 -6.11 -0.65 5.00
CA LYS A 18 -6.20 0.61 4.24
C LYS A 18 -5.67 0.45 2.82
N TRP A 19 -6.10 1.38 1.97
CA TRP A 19 -5.40 1.67 0.75
C TRP A 19 -4.13 2.46 1.05
N VAL A 20 -3.04 2.11 0.38
CA VAL A 20 -1.79 2.86 0.41
C VAL A 20 -1.37 3.21 -1.01
N ALA A 21 -0.80 4.40 -1.15
CA ALA A 21 -0.15 4.84 -2.36
C ALA A 21 1.35 4.80 -2.12
N LEU A 22 2.07 4.11 -2.98
CA LEU A 22 3.52 3.99 -2.92
C LEU A 22 4.16 4.81 -4.04
N SER A 23 5.38 5.26 -3.81
CA SER A 23 6.22 5.83 -4.86
C SER A 23 6.43 4.80 -6.01
N PRO A 24 6.75 5.25 -7.23
CA PRO A 24 6.94 4.34 -8.37
C PRO A 24 7.99 3.26 -8.12
N ASP A 25 9.05 3.62 -7.37
CA ASP A 25 10.13 2.73 -6.92
C ASP A 25 9.75 1.86 -5.71
N ARG A 26 8.58 2.09 -5.12
CA ARG A 26 7.98 1.39 -3.98
C ARG A 26 8.84 1.40 -2.71
N TYR A 27 9.67 2.42 -2.53
CA TYR A 27 10.47 2.61 -1.32
C TYR A 27 9.83 3.58 -0.31
N LYS A 28 8.73 4.25 -0.66
CA LYS A 28 8.05 5.21 0.22
C LYS A 28 6.54 5.09 0.13
N VAL A 29 5.87 5.30 1.25
CA VAL A 29 4.42 5.52 1.30
C VAL A 29 4.17 7.01 1.05
N LEU A 30 3.41 7.32 0.00
CA LEU A 30 2.97 8.67 -0.35
C LEU A 30 1.69 9.07 0.40
N GLY A 31 0.89 8.09 0.81
CA GLY A 31 -0.31 8.31 1.61
C GLY A 31 -1.07 7.03 1.89
N SER A 32 -2.06 7.13 2.77
CA SER A 32 -3.00 6.04 3.07
C SER A 32 -4.41 6.57 3.34
N SER A 33 -5.44 5.82 2.95
CA SER A 33 -6.85 6.14 3.23
C SER A 33 -7.67 4.84 3.26
N ASP A 34 -8.82 4.86 3.92
CA ASP A 34 -9.75 3.72 3.92
C ASP A 34 -10.43 3.55 2.55
N ASN A 35 -10.50 4.64 1.77
CA ASN A 35 -11.10 4.70 0.44
C ASN A 35 -10.06 4.98 -0.66
N LEU A 36 -10.08 4.21 -1.76
CA LEU A 36 -9.15 4.39 -2.86
C LEU A 36 -9.33 5.71 -3.63
N VAL A 37 -10.58 6.16 -3.80
CA VAL A 37 -10.90 7.42 -4.50
C VAL A 37 -10.31 8.59 -3.72
N GLU A 38 -10.60 8.68 -2.42
CA GLU A 38 -10.02 9.72 -1.56
C GLU A 38 -8.50 9.70 -1.57
N LEU A 39 -7.89 8.52 -1.60
CA LEU A 39 -6.44 8.40 -1.66
C LEU A 39 -5.87 8.91 -2.98
N LYS A 40 -6.52 8.61 -4.11
CA LYS A 40 -6.11 9.12 -5.43
C LYS A 40 -6.21 10.64 -5.49
N ASP A 41 -7.29 11.20 -4.96
CA ASP A 41 -7.52 12.65 -4.91
C ASP A 41 -6.45 13.34 -4.04
N LYS A 42 -6.08 12.74 -2.90
CA LYS A 42 -5.03 13.25 -2.00
C LYS A 42 -3.63 13.21 -2.59
N VAL A 43 -3.27 12.11 -3.27
CA VAL A 43 -1.89 11.85 -3.69
C VAL A 43 -1.55 12.55 -5.00
N ASN A 44 -2.54 12.82 -5.86
CA ASN A 44 -2.41 13.56 -7.13
C ASN A 44 -1.12 13.21 -7.92
N ASN A 45 -0.76 11.92 -7.94
CA ASN A 45 0.44 11.40 -8.60
C ASN A 45 0.03 10.26 -9.52
N ARG A 46 0.30 10.43 -10.82
CA ARG A 46 -0.11 9.49 -11.88
C ARG A 46 0.69 8.18 -11.88
N ASP A 47 1.92 8.21 -11.37
CA ASP A 47 2.82 7.05 -11.38
C ASP A 47 2.83 6.30 -10.03
N ALA A 48 2.02 6.74 -9.07
CA ALA A 48 1.90 6.08 -7.78
C ALA A 48 1.30 4.68 -7.93
N VAL A 49 1.86 3.73 -7.17
CA VAL A 49 1.36 2.36 -7.10
C VAL A 49 0.37 2.27 -5.95
N TYR A 50 -0.89 1.93 -6.25
CA TYR A 50 -1.93 1.77 -5.25
C TYR A 50 -2.12 0.30 -4.90
N MET A 51 -2.19 -0.02 -3.60
CA MET A 51 -2.51 -1.37 -3.12
C MET A 51 -3.31 -1.33 -1.83
N LYS A 52 -4.12 -2.35 -1.59
CA LYS A 52 -4.78 -2.55 -0.30
C LYS A 52 -3.90 -3.42 0.58
N VAL A 53 -3.58 -2.94 1.77
CA VAL A 53 -2.75 -3.66 2.73
C VAL A 53 -3.62 -4.66 3.48
N GLN A 54 -3.28 -5.94 3.36
CA GLN A 54 -3.92 -6.98 4.14
C GLN A 54 -3.41 -6.92 5.59
N PRO A 55 -4.25 -7.15 6.59
CA PRO A 55 -3.79 -7.25 7.96
C PRO A 55 -2.92 -8.49 8.13
N SER A 56 -1.95 -8.37 9.03
CA SER A 56 -0.88 -9.36 9.20
C SER A 56 -1.32 -10.68 9.83
N ASP A 57 -2.54 -10.72 10.37
CA ASP A 57 -3.14 -11.86 11.06
C ASP A 57 -4.05 -12.73 10.17
N ILE A 58 -4.22 -12.39 8.88
CA ILE A 58 -5.02 -13.20 7.97
C ILE A 58 -4.21 -14.39 7.46
N SER A 59 -4.68 -15.60 7.79
CA SER A 59 -4.31 -16.83 7.10
C SER A 59 -5.32 -17.10 5.97
N PHE A 60 -4.83 -17.24 4.74
CA PHE A 60 -5.65 -17.77 3.64
C PHE A 60 -5.72 -19.29 3.76
N ALA A 61 -6.93 -19.84 3.85
CA ALA A 61 -7.16 -21.26 3.63
C ALA A 61 -7.33 -21.49 2.12
N PHE A 62 -6.65 -22.52 1.58
CA PHE A 62 -6.72 -22.94 0.18
C PHE A 62 -7.46 -24.27 0.09
#